data_AF-A0A517DXA5-F1
#
_entry.id   AF-A0A517DXA5-F1
#
_cell.length_a   1.000
_cell.length_b   1.000
_cell.length_c   1.000
_cell.angle_alpha   90.00
_cell.angle_beta   90.00
_cell.angle_gamma   90.00
#
_symmetry.space_group_name_H-M   'P 1'
#
loop_
_entity.id
_entity.type
_entity.pdbx_description
1 polymer ?
#
loop_
_entity_poly.entity_id
_entity_poly.type
_entity_poly.pdbx_seq_one_letter_code
_entity_poly.pdbx_strand_id
1 'polypeptide(L)' 'MDLLKAKDNEQFALTELKKRVQEKTAVEKAVVFGSVARGEATEESDLDVLIFTESQSPIQRKPLYLI' A
#
# COMPACT_ATOMS: atom_id res chain seq x y z
N MET A 1 7.49 7.63 -8.92
CA MET A 1 6.56 8.07 -7.85
C MET A 1 7.44 8.57 -6.73
N ASP A 2 7.40 9.86 -6.44
CA ASP A 2 8.24 10.46 -5.41
C ASP A 2 7.82 9.95 -4.03
N LEU A 3 8.60 9.00 -3.51
CA LEU A 3 8.52 8.48 -2.14
C LEU A 3 9.18 9.44 -1.12
N LEU A 4 9.50 10.67 -1.54
CA LEU A 4 10.39 11.64 -0.89
C LEU A 4 9.92 12.19 0.48
N LYS A 5 8.80 11.73 1.04
CA LYS A 5 8.30 12.16 2.36
C LYS A 5 8.03 11.03 3.34
N ALA A 6 8.17 9.78 2.93
CA ALA A 6 7.96 8.65 3.83
C ALA A 6 9.21 8.44 4.70
N LYS A 7 9.02 8.23 6.01
CA LYS A 7 10.09 7.86 6.94
C LYS A 7 10.69 6.50 6.55
N ASP A 8 11.91 6.20 7.02
CA ASP A 8 12.61 4.95 6.66
C ASP A 8 11.79 3.69 6.99
N ASN A 9 11.07 3.69 8.11
CA ASN A 9 10.17 2.59 8.51
C ASN A 9 8.96 2.46 7.58
N GLU A 10 8.38 3.58 7.13
CA GLU A 10 7.25 3.60 6.19
C GLU A 10 7.68 3.11 4.79
N GLN A 11 8.87 3.51 4.33
CA GLN A 11 9.44 3.01 3.08
C GLN A 11 9.69 1.50 3.14
N PHE A 12 10.22 1.01 4.27
CA PHE A 12 10.40 -0.42 4.50
C PHE A 12 9.05 -1.16 4.48
N ALA A 13 8.05 -0.64 5.20
CA ALA A 13 6.71 -1.21 5.24
C ALA A 13 6.06 -1.26 3.85
N LEU A 14 6.16 -0.20 3.05
CA LEU A 14 5.65 -0.16 1.67
C LEU A 14 6.33 -1.19 0.77
N THR A 15 7.65 -1.34 0.92
CA THR A 15 8.43 -2.29 0.12
C THR A 15 8.03 -3.73 0.44
N GLU A 16 7.92 -4.06 1.73
CA GLU A 16 7.52 -5.39 2.18
C GLU A 16 6.05 -5.69 1.83
N LEU A 17 5.15 -4.72 2.03
CA LEU A 17 3.75 -4.81 1.62
C LEU A 17 3.64 -5.13 0.11
N LYS A 18 4.33 -4.33 -0.73
CA LYS A 18 4.32 -4.53 -2.18
C LYS A 18 4.80 -5.93 -2.56
N LYS A 19 5.90 -6.38 -1.96
CA LYS A 19 6.44 -7.74 -2.19
C LYS A 19 5.40 -8.82 -1.85
N ARG A 20 4.82 -8.79 -0.65
CA ARG A 20 3.86 -9.82 -0.20
C ARG A 20 2.56 -9.83 -1.02
N VAL A 21 2.12 -8.67 -1.50
CA VAL A 21 0.93 -8.60 -2.36
C VAL A 21 1.27 -9.13 -3.76
N GLN A 22 2.44 -8.80 -4.31
CA GLN A 22 2.92 -9.32 -5.59
C GLN A 22 3.09 -10.86 -5.59
N GLU A 23 3.43 -11.46 -4.46
CA GLU A 23 3.48 -12.93 -4.30
C GLU A 23 2.09 -13.59 -4.42
N LYS A 24 1.00 -12.84 -4.20
CA LYS A 24 -0.37 -13.36 -4.19
C LYS A 24 -1.18 -12.96 -5.43
N THR A 25 -0.84 -11.84 -6.08
CA THR A 25 -1.60 -11.30 -7.21
C THR A 25 -0.78 -10.31 -8.05
N ALA A 26 -1.18 -10.10 -9.31
CA ALA A 26 -0.58 -9.09 -10.17
C ALA A 26 -0.97 -7.68 -9.68
N VAL A 27 0.03 -6.89 -9.31
CA VAL A 27 -0.14 -5.50 -8.90
C VAL A 27 0.08 -4.59 -10.11
N GLU A 28 -0.95 -3.88 -10.53
CA GLU A 28 -0.86 -2.87 -11.58
C GLU A 28 -0.29 -1.56 -11.03
N LYS A 29 -0.79 -1.14 -9.87
CA LYS A 29 -0.42 0.15 -9.26
C LYS A 29 -0.61 0.12 -7.75
N ALA A 30 0.28 0.78 -7.03
CA ALA A 30 0.11 1.08 -5.61
C ALA A 30 0.16 2.59 -5.39
N VAL A 31 -0.70 3.12 -4.53
CA VAL A 31 -0.80 4.55 -4.25
C VAL A 31 -0.94 4.76 -2.74
N VAL A 32 -0.13 5.67 -2.19
CA VAL A 32 -0.29 6.16 -0.82
C VAL A 32 -1.38 7.23 -0.83
N PHE A 33 -2.34 7.12 0.09
CA PHE A 33 -3.38 8.12 0.30
C PHE A 33 -3.43 8.53 1.78
N GLY A 34 -4.47 9.23 2.19
CA GLY A 34 -4.62 9.60 3.61
C GLY A 34 -3.68 10.73 4.06
N SER A 35 -3.39 10.75 5.36
CA SER A 35 -2.65 11.84 6.03
C SER A 35 -1.23 12.03 5.47
N VAL A 36 -0.53 10.94 5.16
CA VAL A 36 0.82 10.98 4.57
C VAL A 36 0.82 11.68 3.22
N ALA A 37 -0.15 11.35 2.34
CA ALA A 37 -0.27 11.99 1.03
C ALA A 37 -0.62 13.48 1.11
N ARG A 38 -1.36 13.90 2.15
CA ARG A 38 -1.71 15.32 2.38
C ARG A 38 -0.62 16.09 3.13
N GLY A 39 0.37 15.42 3.72
CA GLY A 39 1.39 16.05 4.57
C GLY A 39 0.88 16.40 5.96
N GLU A 40 -0.18 15.75 6.43
CA GLU A 40 -0.81 15.95 7.75
C GLU A 40 -0.47 14.81 8.74
N ALA A 41 0.40 13.88 8.34
CA ALA A 41 0.79 12.74 9.16
C ALA A 41 1.60 13.17 10.39
N THR A 42 1.23 12.63 11.54
CA THR A 42 1.94 12.72 12.82
C THR A 42 2.75 11.44 13.08
N GLU A 43 3.50 11.38 14.17
CA GLU A 43 4.25 10.17 14.54
C GLU A 43 3.37 8.96 14.88
N GLU A 44 2.10 9.20 15.26
CA GLU A 44 1.11 8.17 15.57
C GLU A 44 0.23 7.82 14.37
N SER A 45 0.47 8.42 13.19
CA SER A 45 -0.35 8.17 12.01
C SER A 45 -0.05 6.82 11.36
N ASP A 46 -1.11 6.14 10.96
CA ASP A 46 -1.03 4.95 10.09
C ASP A 46 -0.62 5.32 8.65
N LEU A 47 -0.26 4.29 7.87
CA LEU A 47 0.06 4.42 6.46
C LEU A 47 -1.03 3.77 5.59
N ASP A 48 -1.83 4.61 4.95
CA ASP A 48 -2.93 4.19 4.06
C ASP A 48 -2.43 3.90 2.63
N VAL A 49 -2.64 2.66 2.16
CA VAL A 49 -2.18 2.20 0.84
C VAL A 49 -3.33 1.58 0.04
N LEU A 50 -3.55 2.08 -1.18
CA LEU A 50 -4.48 1.51 -2.14
C LEU A 50 -3.70 0.75 -3.21
N ILE A 51 -4.07 -0.50 -3.45
CA ILE A 51 -3.43 -1.36 -4.45
C ILE A 51 -4.46 -1.74 -5.51
N PHE A 52 -4.13 -1.43 -6.76
CA PHE A 52 -4.84 -1.85 -7.95
C PHE A 52 -4.24 -3.15 -8.44
N THR A 53 -5.11 -4.15 -8.63
CA THR A 53 -4.75 -5.46 -9.16
C THR A 53 -5.58 -5.73 -10.40
N GLU A 54 -5.03 -6.47 -11.34
CA GLU A 54 -5.80 -6.93 -12.49
C GLU A 54 -6.81 -7.98 -12.01
N SER A 55 -8.11 -7.68 -12.09
CA SER A 55 -9.15 -8.68 -11.84
C SER A 55 -10.09 -8.79 -13.03
N GLN A 56 -10.10 -9.96 -13.67
CA GLN A 56 -11.04 -10.34 -14.73
C GLN A 56 -12.31 -11.03 -14.19
N SER A 57 -12.64 -10.91 -12.90
CA SER A 57 -13.79 -11.63 -12.32
C SER A 57 -14.49 -10.83 -11.21
N PRO A 58 -15.80 -11.08 -10.97
CA PRO A 58 -16.57 -10.35 -9.96
C PRO A 58 -15.84 -10.41 -8.62
N ILE A 59 -15.62 -9.25 -8.03
CA ILE A 59 -14.81 -9.05 -6.82
C ILE A 59 -15.35 -9.98 -5.71
N GLN A 60 -14.70 -11.12 -5.49
CA GLN A 60 -14.82 -11.82 -4.23
C GLN A 60 -14.07 -10.96 -3.22
N ARG A 61 -14.81 -10.23 -2.38
CA ARG A 61 -14.26 -9.45 -1.26
C ARG A 61 -13.73 -10.39 -0.19
N LYS A 62 -12.60 -11.06 -0.47
CA LYS A 62 -11.83 -11.78 0.53
C LYS A 62 -10.76 -10.82 1.05
N PRO A 63 -10.78 -10.46 2.34
CA PRO A 63 -9.69 -9.68 2.92
C PRO A 63 -8.37 -10.41 2.70
N LEU A 64 -7.38 -9.69 2.18
CA LEU A 64 -6.02 -10.21 1.99
C LEU A 64 -5.26 -10.05 3.30
N TYR A 65 -5.21 -11.11 4.09
CA TYR A 65 -4.36 -11.13 5.29
C TYR A 65 -2.91 -11.38 4.89
N LEU A 66 -2.04 -10.44 5.25
CA LEU A 66 -0.58 -10.58 5.16
C LEU A 66 -0.10 -11.00 6.55
N ILE A 67 0.14 -12.30 6.72
CA ILE A 67 0.84 -12.87 7.89
C ILE A 67 2.34 -12.59 7.78
#